data_AF-A6FIH6-F1
#
_entry.id   AF-A6FIH6-F1
#
_cell.length_a   1.000
_cell.length_b   1.000
_cell.length_c   1.000
_cell.angle_alpha   90.00
_cell.angle_beta   90.00
_cell.angle_gamma   90.00
#
_symmetry.space_group_name_H-M   'P 1'
#
loop_
_entity.id
_entity.type
_entity.pdbx_description
1 polymer ?
#
loop_
_entity_poly.entity_id
_entity_poly.type
_entity_poly.pdbx_seq_one_letter_code
_entity_poly.pdbx_strand_id
1 'polypeptide(L)'
;MKHWLITISQLFPSREFFEMSIVKRNQRKVLASVLVESTVGVDLAKGKDTSITVTVDKADASRAEGIMDEFDFFKAAMDSDLAQLKKFSHIEDKLEYKAKAIENHQYLDYLRRYQAQGTNHQNMVLAWVVIWLVDLGHWKTAFDFVPLLMTQNQRLPGRFSTQDWPTFLIDQLYDEGAKHLSQGRDAVEHSQVINLFTQFIHLLDTHQWRLSELIGGKLYAMAAKLEQSVFNLGNAYTYGTKATALNDKAGVKKMVREIAKTIGKDTDL
;
A
#
# COMPACT_ATOMS: atom_id res chain seq x y z
N MET A 1 39.46 -14.06 17.71
CA MET A 1 38.47 -15.07 17.24
C MET A 1 37.26 -15.02 18.15
N LYS A 2 36.06 -14.78 17.57
CA LYS A 2 34.71 -15.09 18.10
C LYS A 2 34.31 -14.39 19.42
N HIS A 3 33.10 -13.90 19.65
CA HIS A 3 31.87 -13.77 18.87
C HIS A 3 30.99 -12.75 19.62
N TRP A 4 30.17 -12.03 18.87
CA TRP A 4 29.13 -11.12 19.34
C TRP A 4 28.04 -11.84 20.15
N LEU A 5 27.64 -11.26 21.27
CA LEU A 5 26.32 -11.43 21.88
C LEU A 5 25.87 -10.06 22.41
N ILE A 6 24.88 -9.46 21.76
CA ILE A 6 24.05 -8.42 22.39
C ILE A 6 22.60 -8.87 22.30
N THR A 7 22.10 -9.22 23.47
CA THR A 7 20.72 -9.46 23.85
C THR A 7 19.91 -8.18 23.81
N ILE A 8 18.69 -8.20 23.25
CA ILE A 8 17.59 -7.34 23.73
C ILE A 8 16.33 -8.20 23.81
N SER A 9 16.17 -8.83 24.98
CA SER A 9 14.86 -9.08 25.57
C SER A 9 14.39 -7.76 26.16
N GLN A 10 13.17 -7.31 25.81
CA GLN A 10 12.24 -6.46 26.58
C GLN A 10 11.23 -5.83 25.62
N LEU A 11 10.03 -6.42 25.50
CA LEU A 11 8.76 -5.73 25.24
C LEU A 11 7.60 -6.75 25.19
N PHE A 12 7.25 -7.31 26.34
CA PHE A 12 5.90 -7.83 26.59
C PHE A 12 5.56 -7.63 28.06
N PRO A 13 4.47 -6.93 28.37
CA PRO A 13 3.66 -7.28 29.51
C PRO A 13 2.27 -7.74 29.04
N SER A 14 1.90 -8.94 29.48
CA SER A 14 0.57 -9.51 29.43
C SER A 14 -0.46 -8.59 30.10
N ARG A 15 -1.68 -8.50 29.55
CA ARG A 15 -2.91 -8.39 30.34
C ARG A 15 -4.13 -8.91 29.57
N GLU A 16 -4.83 -9.77 30.28
CA GLU A 16 -6.06 -10.49 29.99
C GLU A 16 -7.31 -9.60 29.97
N PHE A 17 -8.31 -10.07 29.20
CA PHE A 17 -9.77 -10.01 29.39
C PHE A 17 -10.46 -8.70 29.85
N PHE A 18 -11.30 -8.13 28.98
CA PHE A 18 -12.66 -7.69 29.35
C PHE A 18 -13.63 -7.70 28.14
N GLU A 19 -14.88 -8.03 28.42
CA GLU A 19 -15.97 -8.33 27.50
C GLU A 19 -16.50 -7.16 26.62
N MET A 20 -16.94 -7.53 25.42
CA MET A 20 -18.27 -7.30 24.81
C MET A 20 -19.03 -5.99 25.14
N SER A 21 -19.20 -5.08 24.17
CA SER A 21 -20.31 -4.11 24.19
C SER A 21 -20.68 -3.52 22.81
N ILE A 22 -21.85 -3.93 22.32
CA ILE A 22 -22.88 -3.12 21.63
C ILE A 22 -22.41 -2.15 20.50
N VAL A 23 -21.85 -2.63 19.38
CA VAL A 23 -21.83 -1.83 18.12
C VAL A 23 -22.04 -2.69 16.87
N LYS A 24 -23.09 -3.53 16.86
CA LYS A 24 -23.49 -4.32 15.66
C LYS A 24 -24.89 -3.99 15.12
N ARG A 25 -25.49 -2.85 15.50
CA ARG A 25 -26.85 -2.48 15.01
C ARG A 25 -26.95 -1.19 14.19
N ASN A 26 -25.92 -0.35 14.10
CA ASN A 26 -26.05 0.96 13.43
C ASN A 26 -25.52 1.05 11.99
N GLN A 27 -24.89 0.02 11.43
CA GLN A 27 -24.39 0.09 10.04
C GLN A 27 -25.43 -0.31 8.98
N ARG A 28 -26.55 -0.94 9.36
CA ARG A 28 -27.64 -1.27 8.42
C ARG A 28 -28.59 -0.09 8.14
N LYS A 29 -28.63 0.94 8.99
CA LYS A 29 -29.51 2.11 8.79
C LYS A 29 -28.92 3.19 7.87
N VAL A 30 -27.59 3.34 7.84
CA VAL A 30 -26.94 4.39 7.05
C VAL A 30 -26.94 4.06 5.54
N LEU A 31 -26.84 2.78 5.18
CA LEU A 31 -26.94 2.36 3.77
C LEU A 31 -28.37 2.46 3.22
N ALA A 32 -29.40 2.40 4.08
CA ALA A 32 -30.78 2.56 3.67
C ALA A 32 -31.22 4.04 3.57
N SER A 33 -30.63 4.96 4.35
CA SER A 33 -30.99 6.38 4.27
C SER A 33 -30.34 7.10 3.08
N VAL A 34 -29.12 6.71 2.70
CA VAL A 34 -28.42 7.31 1.53
C VAL A 34 -29.11 6.95 0.20
N LEU A 35 -29.88 5.87 0.16
CA LEU A 35 -30.65 5.46 -1.02
C LEU A 35 -32.06 6.08 -1.10
N VAL A 36 -32.54 6.75 -0.04
CA VAL A 36 -33.90 7.31 0.02
C VAL A 36 -33.91 8.85 0.02
N GLU A 37 -32.77 9.50 0.31
CA GLU A 37 -32.71 10.96 0.45
C GLU A 37 -32.57 11.74 -0.88
N SER A 38 -32.61 11.07 -2.03
CA SER A 38 -32.65 11.72 -3.35
C SER A 38 -34.06 11.94 -3.91
N THR A 39 -35.12 11.63 -3.16
CA THR A 39 -36.51 11.86 -3.58
C THR A 39 -37.29 12.70 -2.58
N VAL A 40 -36.99 14.00 -2.49
CA VAL A 40 -37.91 14.97 -1.85
C VAL A 40 -38.04 16.23 -2.71
N GLY A 41 -39.25 16.34 -3.28
CA GLY A 41 -39.99 17.49 -3.81
C GLY A 41 -39.31 18.84 -3.99
N VAL A 42 -39.29 19.29 -5.25
CA VAL A 42 -39.40 20.71 -5.60
C VAL A 42 -40.64 20.86 -6.48
N ASP A 43 -41.66 21.53 -5.95
CA ASP A 43 -42.84 21.99 -6.69
C ASP A 43 -42.50 23.33 -7.35
N LEU A 44 -42.37 23.37 -8.67
CA LEU A 44 -42.45 24.61 -9.45
C LEU A 44 -42.86 24.35 -10.91
N ALA A 45 -44.09 24.78 -11.20
CA ALA A 45 -44.78 25.00 -12.47
C ALA A 45 -43.99 24.92 -13.81
N LYS A 46 -44.58 24.15 -14.74
CA LYS A 46 -44.59 24.30 -16.21
C LYS A 46 -43.23 24.55 -16.89
N GLY A 47 -42.58 23.44 -17.26
CA GLY A 47 -41.57 23.39 -18.33
C GLY A 47 -41.54 21.99 -18.93
N LYS A 48 -41.24 21.86 -20.22
CA LYS A 48 -41.27 20.61 -20.99
C LYS A 48 -40.24 19.60 -20.46
N ASP A 49 -40.68 18.61 -19.70
CA ASP A 49 -39.82 17.59 -19.10
C ASP A 49 -39.24 16.64 -20.16
N THR A 50 -37.92 16.69 -20.33
CA THR A 50 -37.16 15.57 -20.88
C THR A 50 -36.70 14.75 -19.68
N SER A 51 -37.61 13.91 -19.16
CA SER A 51 -37.31 13.01 -18.05
C SER A 51 -36.30 11.96 -18.53
N ILE A 52 -35.03 12.13 -18.19
CA ILE A 52 -34.04 11.06 -18.22
C ILE A 52 -34.38 10.13 -17.05
N THR A 53 -35.28 9.19 -17.27
CA THR A 53 -35.37 7.99 -16.46
C THR A 53 -34.06 7.22 -16.62
N VAL A 54 -33.20 7.27 -15.61
CA VAL A 54 -32.11 6.30 -15.45
C VAL A 54 -32.77 4.98 -15.08
N THR A 55 -33.15 4.19 -16.09
CA THR A 55 -33.44 2.77 -15.89
C THR A 55 -32.12 2.11 -15.49
N VAL A 56 -31.95 1.80 -14.20
CA VAL A 56 -30.88 0.91 -13.78
C VAL A 56 -31.23 -0.45 -14.40
N ASP A 57 -30.52 -0.81 -15.46
CA ASP A 57 -30.80 -2.01 -16.23
C ASP A 57 -30.70 -3.24 -15.33
N LYS A 58 -31.67 -4.16 -15.46
CA LYS A 58 -31.71 -5.43 -14.72
C LYS A 58 -30.41 -6.24 -14.86
N ALA A 59 -29.68 -6.04 -15.97
CA ALA A 59 -28.36 -6.61 -16.21
C ALA A 59 -27.29 -6.08 -15.23
N ASP A 60 -27.29 -4.78 -14.92
CA ASP A 60 -26.33 -4.18 -13.98
C ASP A 60 -26.57 -4.63 -12.54
N ALA A 61 -27.83 -4.79 -12.14
CA ALA A 61 -28.18 -5.35 -10.84
C ALA A 61 -27.69 -6.80 -10.69
N SER A 62 -27.94 -7.65 -11.70
CA SER A 62 -27.47 -9.05 -11.69
C SER A 62 -25.94 -9.19 -11.71
N ARG A 63 -25.26 -8.26 -12.41
CA ARG A 63 -23.80 -8.20 -12.46
C ARG A 63 -23.23 -7.77 -11.11
N ALA A 64 -23.82 -6.76 -10.45
CA ALA A 64 -23.40 -6.32 -9.13
C ALA A 64 -23.58 -7.41 -8.06
N GLU A 65 -24.68 -8.18 -8.14
CA GLU A 65 -24.95 -9.31 -7.24
C GLU A 65 -23.88 -10.41 -7.38
N GLY A 66 -23.58 -10.84 -8.62
CA GLY A 66 -22.53 -11.83 -8.86
C GLY A 66 -21.12 -11.40 -8.40
N ILE A 67 -20.83 -10.09 -8.41
CA ILE A 67 -19.55 -9.55 -7.91
C ILE A 67 -19.48 -9.61 -6.39
N MET A 68 -20.58 -9.33 -5.70
CA MET A 68 -20.63 -9.43 -4.24
C MET A 68 -20.55 -10.89 -3.78
N ASP A 69 -21.17 -11.82 -4.51
CA ASP A 69 -21.04 -13.25 -4.26
C ASP A 69 -19.59 -13.72 -4.42
N GLU A 70 -18.90 -13.29 -5.48
CA GLU A 70 -17.48 -13.59 -5.70
C GLU A 70 -16.62 -13.00 -4.57
N PHE A 71 -16.88 -11.75 -4.17
CA PHE A 71 -16.19 -11.13 -3.05
C PHE A 71 -16.41 -11.89 -1.74
N ASP A 72 -17.63 -12.29 -1.41
CA ASP A 72 -17.94 -13.02 -0.17
C ASP A 72 -17.24 -14.38 -0.13
N PHE A 73 -17.12 -15.07 -1.26
CA PHE A 73 -16.34 -16.29 -1.38
C PHE A 73 -14.85 -16.06 -1.06
N PHE A 74 -14.20 -15.10 -1.73
CA PHE A 74 -12.78 -14.83 -1.50
C PHE A 74 -12.51 -14.22 -0.13
N LYS A 75 -13.46 -13.47 0.41
CA LYS A 75 -13.40 -12.98 1.78
C LYS A 75 -13.38 -14.14 2.78
N ALA A 76 -14.26 -15.13 2.62
CA ALA A 76 -14.28 -16.30 3.49
C ALA A 76 -12.98 -17.12 3.40
N ALA A 77 -12.42 -17.28 2.19
CA ALA A 77 -11.11 -17.91 1.99
C ALA A 77 -10.00 -17.13 2.70
N MET A 78 -9.97 -15.80 2.55
CA MET A 78 -8.97 -14.94 3.20
C MET A 78 -9.08 -14.98 4.73
N ASP A 79 -10.30 -14.97 5.28
CA ASP A 79 -10.55 -15.12 6.71
C ASP A 79 -10.01 -16.47 7.24
N SER A 80 -10.20 -17.56 6.48
CA SER A 80 -9.64 -18.88 6.78
C SER A 80 -8.11 -18.89 6.78
N ASP A 81 -7.49 -18.31 5.75
CA ASP A 81 -6.03 -18.24 5.63
C ASP A 81 -5.40 -17.40 6.75
N LEU A 82 -6.02 -16.29 7.11
CA LEU A 82 -5.57 -15.45 8.23
C LEU A 82 -5.67 -16.21 9.57
N ALA A 83 -6.68 -17.06 9.75
CA ALA A 83 -6.78 -17.93 10.92
C ALA A 83 -5.70 -19.01 10.93
N GLN A 84 -5.39 -19.59 9.77
CA GLN A 84 -4.32 -20.58 9.64
C GLN A 84 -2.94 -19.97 9.87
N LEU A 85 -2.68 -18.75 9.38
CA LEU A 85 -1.43 -18.03 9.57
C LEU A 85 -1.06 -17.82 11.06
N LYS A 86 -2.06 -17.68 11.93
CA LYS A 86 -1.85 -17.55 13.38
C LYS A 86 -1.29 -18.81 14.03
N LYS A 87 -1.41 -19.97 13.39
CA LYS A 87 -0.93 -21.26 13.91
C LYS A 87 0.57 -21.48 13.68
N PHE A 88 1.18 -20.74 12.76
CA PHE A 88 2.63 -20.83 12.50
C PHE A 88 3.40 -19.95 13.49
N SER A 89 4.52 -20.49 14.00
CA SER A 89 5.42 -19.77 14.90
C SER A 89 6.54 -19.07 14.14
N HIS A 90 7.13 -19.74 13.15
CA HIS A 90 8.27 -19.23 12.38
C HIS A 90 7.82 -18.32 11.23
N ILE A 91 8.67 -17.35 10.90
CA ILE A 91 8.37 -16.39 9.83
C ILE A 91 8.46 -17.06 8.47
N GLU A 92 9.39 -17.99 8.29
CA GLU A 92 9.62 -18.75 7.06
C GLU A 92 8.37 -19.59 6.71
N ASP A 93 7.79 -20.30 7.68
CA ASP A 93 6.54 -21.06 7.50
C ASP A 93 5.37 -20.16 7.09
N LYS A 94 5.30 -18.96 7.65
CA LYS A 94 4.27 -17.97 7.29
C LYS A 94 4.44 -17.48 5.87
N LEU A 95 5.66 -17.23 5.43
CA LEU A 95 5.95 -16.80 4.06
C LEU A 95 5.60 -17.93 3.07
N GLU A 96 6.03 -19.16 3.36
CA GLU A 96 5.68 -20.31 2.52
C GLU A 96 4.17 -20.51 2.42
N TYR A 97 3.44 -20.38 3.53
CA TYR A 97 1.99 -20.46 3.53
C TYR A 97 1.34 -19.36 2.69
N LYS A 98 1.76 -18.10 2.82
CA LYS A 98 1.22 -16.98 2.02
C LYS A 98 1.37 -17.22 0.52
N ALA A 99 2.54 -17.69 0.09
CA ALA A 99 2.80 -18.00 -1.31
C ALA A 99 1.84 -19.08 -1.83
N LYS A 100 1.72 -20.20 -1.10
CA LYS A 100 0.79 -21.30 -1.45
C LYS A 100 -0.67 -20.84 -1.43
N ALA A 101 -1.08 -20.02 -0.47
CA ALA A 101 -2.45 -19.53 -0.36
C ALA A 101 -2.82 -18.63 -1.55
N ILE A 102 -1.92 -17.74 -1.99
CA ILE A 102 -2.12 -16.90 -3.18
C ILE A 102 -2.40 -17.73 -4.42
N GLU A 103 -1.66 -18.82 -4.60
CA GLU A 103 -1.83 -19.73 -5.74
C GLU A 103 -3.09 -20.59 -5.60
N ASN A 104 -3.25 -21.30 -4.48
CA ASN A 104 -4.34 -22.25 -4.25
C ASN A 104 -5.72 -21.61 -4.31
N HIS A 105 -5.85 -20.40 -3.75
CA HIS A 105 -7.09 -19.65 -3.78
C HIS A 105 -7.18 -18.69 -4.96
N GLN A 106 -6.24 -18.72 -5.91
CA GLN A 106 -6.25 -17.90 -7.13
C GLN A 106 -6.54 -16.40 -6.87
N TYR A 107 -6.00 -15.85 -5.77
CA TYR A 107 -6.34 -14.49 -5.35
C TYR A 107 -5.98 -13.45 -6.41
N LEU A 108 -4.87 -13.63 -7.13
CA LEU A 108 -4.47 -12.69 -8.19
C LEU A 108 -5.45 -12.68 -9.37
N ASP A 109 -6.01 -13.83 -9.73
CA ASP A 109 -6.97 -13.90 -10.84
C ASP A 109 -8.28 -13.22 -10.47
N TYR A 110 -8.73 -13.41 -9.22
CA TYR A 110 -9.86 -12.67 -8.67
C TYR A 110 -9.60 -11.16 -8.68
N LEU A 111 -8.46 -10.70 -8.17
CA LEU A 111 -8.17 -9.27 -8.10
C LEU A 111 -8.04 -8.61 -9.47
N ARG A 112 -7.53 -9.33 -10.48
CA ARG A 112 -7.52 -8.86 -11.87
C ARG A 112 -8.93 -8.73 -12.45
N ARG A 113 -9.83 -9.67 -12.15
CA ARG A 113 -11.25 -9.55 -12.53
C ARG A 113 -11.91 -8.37 -11.83
N TYR A 114 -11.70 -8.23 -10.53
CA TYR A 114 -12.18 -7.09 -9.74
C TYR A 114 -11.72 -5.75 -10.34
N GLN A 115 -10.44 -5.64 -10.68
CA GLN A 115 -9.87 -4.46 -11.34
C GLN A 115 -10.50 -4.19 -12.72
N ALA A 116 -10.67 -5.23 -13.54
CA ALA A 116 -11.22 -5.11 -14.90
C ALA A 116 -12.72 -4.76 -14.94
N GLN A 117 -13.48 -5.21 -13.94
CA GLN A 117 -14.92 -4.93 -13.82
C GLN A 117 -15.22 -3.46 -13.46
N GLY A 118 -14.23 -2.73 -12.92
CA GLY A 118 -14.38 -1.32 -12.54
C GLY A 118 -15.25 -1.08 -11.31
N THR A 119 -15.54 -2.13 -10.52
CA THR A 119 -16.30 -2.01 -9.28
C THR A 119 -15.51 -1.28 -8.21
N ASN A 120 -16.21 -0.50 -7.38
CA ASN A 120 -15.60 0.30 -6.32
C ASN A 120 -16.26 -0.02 -4.99
N HIS A 121 -15.69 -0.97 -4.26
CA HIS A 121 -16.07 -1.25 -2.87
C HIS A 121 -14.83 -1.58 -2.04
N GLN A 122 -14.94 -1.50 -0.71
CA GLN A 122 -13.85 -1.92 0.16
C GLN A 122 -13.61 -3.42 -0.02
N ASN A 123 -12.40 -3.81 -0.37
CA ASN A 123 -12.05 -5.18 -0.71
C ASN A 123 -10.90 -5.63 0.19
N MET A 124 -11.23 -6.32 1.29
CA MET A 124 -10.21 -6.77 2.24
C MET A 124 -9.24 -7.80 1.65
N VAL A 125 -9.66 -8.53 0.62
CA VAL A 125 -8.81 -9.51 -0.07
C VAL A 125 -7.71 -8.76 -0.82
N LEU A 126 -8.06 -7.68 -1.54
CA LEU A 126 -7.09 -6.81 -2.20
C LEU A 126 -6.05 -6.28 -1.21
N ALA A 127 -6.51 -5.75 -0.07
CA ALA A 127 -5.62 -5.23 0.97
C ALA A 127 -4.64 -6.30 1.46
N TRP A 128 -5.13 -7.49 1.83
CA TRP A 128 -4.28 -8.56 2.35
C TRP A 128 -3.32 -9.13 1.32
N VAL A 129 -3.76 -9.31 0.08
CA VAL A 129 -2.91 -9.84 -0.98
C VAL A 129 -1.77 -8.87 -1.29
N VAL A 130 -2.02 -7.56 -1.36
CA VAL A 130 -0.92 -6.58 -1.56
C VAL A 130 0.08 -6.64 -0.41
N ILE A 131 -0.38 -6.72 0.83
CA ILE A 131 0.50 -6.89 2.00
C ILE A 131 1.34 -8.17 1.86
N TRP A 132 0.73 -9.29 1.48
CA TRP A 132 1.46 -10.56 1.34
C TRP A 132 2.43 -10.55 0.17
N LEU A 133 2.09 -9.90 -0.95
CA LEU A 133 3.02 -9.72 -2.06
C LEU A 133 4.25 -8.93 -1.61
N VAL A 134 4.07 -7.88 -0.80
CA VAL A 134 5.17 -7.12 -0.21
C VAL A 134 6.00 -7.98 0.76
N ASP A 135 5.35 -8.72 1.66
CA ASP A 135 6.01 -9.64 2.60
C ASP A 135 6.87 -10.70 1.87
N LEU A 136 6.43 -11.14 0.69
CA LEU A 136 7.10 -12.13 -0.16
C LEU A 136 8.14 -11.51 -1.11
N GLY A 137 8.28 -10.19 -1.14
CA GLY A 137 9.17 -9.48 -2.07
C GLY A 137 8.67 -9.44 -3.53
N HIS A 138 7.42 -9.80 -3.80
CA HIS A 138 6.76 -9.72 -5.11
C HIS A 138 6.29 -8.29 -5.42
N TRP A 139 7.22 -7.33 -5.30
CA TRP A 139 6.97 -5.90 -5.39
C TRP A 139 6.35 -5.44 -6.70
N LYS A 140 6.80 -5.98 -7.83
CA LYS A 140 6.27 -5.62 -9.15
C LYS A 140 4.76 -5.89 -9.22
N THR A 141 4.35 -7.09 -8.83
CA THR A 141 2.94 -7.47 -8.77
C THR A 141 2.16 -6.64 -7.74
N ALA A 142 2.78 -6.31 -6.60
CA ALA A 142 2.14 -5.42 -5.62
C ALA A 142 1.87 -4.03 -6.22
N PHE A 143 2.82 -3.48 -6.98
CA PHE A 143 2.71 -2.18 -7.64
C PHE A 143 1.60 -2.11 -8.69
N ASP A 144 1.30 -3.21 -9.38
CA ASP A 144 0.18 -3.29 -10.34
C ASP A 144 -1.18 -2.95 -9.68
N PHE A 145 -1.31 -3.21 -8.37
CA PHE A 145 -2.52 -2.94 -7.60
C PHE A 145 -2.52 -1.60 -6.84
N VAL A 146 -1.38 -0.90 -6.75
CA VAL A 146 -1.30 0.37 -6.02
C VAL A 146 -2.25 1.43 -6.58
N PRO A 147 -2.38 1.63 -7.91
CA PRO A 147 -3.36 2.56 -8.46
C PRO A 147 -4.79 2.25 -8.01
N LEU A 148 -5.15 0.96 -7.92
CA LEU A 148 -6.47 0.52 -7.48
C LEU A 148 -6.71 0.82 -6.00
N LEU A 149 -5.72 0.50 -5.15
CA LEU A 149 -5.77 0.79 -3.70
C LEU A 149 -6.00 2.28 -3.45
N MET A 150 -5.23 3.12 -4.15
CA MET A 150 -5.25 4.58 -3.99
C MET A 150 -6.55 5.19 -4.53
N THR A 151 -6.95 4.82 -5.75
CA THR A 151 -8.14 5.38 -6.40
C THR A 151 -9.42 5.07 -5.64
N GLN A 152 -9.50 3.87 -5.04
CA GLN A 152 -10.68 3.44 -4.28
C GLN A 152 -10.61 3.77 -2.78
N ASN A 153 -9.53 4.43 -2.34
CA ASN A 153 -9.28 4.71 -0.93
C ASN A 153 -9.47 3.46 -0.05
N GLN A 154 -8.85 2.35 -0.49
CA GLN A 154 -8.91 1.07 0.22
C GLN A 154 -8.32 1.23 1.61
N ARG A 155 -8.91 0.59 2.62
CA ARG A 155 -8.40 0.67 3.99
C ARG A 155 -7.35 -0.41 4.25
N LEU A 156 -6.30 -0.02 4.96
CA LEU A 156 -5.42 -1.00 5.59
C LEU A 156 -6.20 -1.82 6.64
N PRO A 157 -5.87 -3.10 6.84
CA PRO A 157 -6.49 -3.90 7.89
C PRO A 157 -6.29 -3.28 9.28
N GLY A 158 -7.28 -3.36 10.17
CA GLY A 158 -7.27 -2.69 11.47
C GLY A 158 -6.16 -3.10 12.45
N ARG A 159 -5.32 -4.08 12.11
CA ARG A 159 -4.14 -4.47 12.90
C ARG A 159 -2.92 -3.56 12.68
N PHE A 160 -2.94 -2.73 11.63
CA PHE A 160 -1.85 -1.82 11.32
C PHE A 160 -2.12 -0.47 12.01
N SER A 161 -1.09 0.11 12.62
CA SER A 161 -1.15 1.47 13.18
C SER A 161 -1.24 2.51 12.06
N THR A 162 -0.47 2.32 10.98
CA THR A 162 -0.56 3.10 9.74
C THR A 162 -1.92 2.90 9.08
N GLN A 163 -2.56 4.00 8.69
CA GLN A 163 -3.90 3.99 8.08
C GLN A 163 -3.88 4.29 6.58
N ASP A 164 -2.75 4.74 6.03
CA ASP A 164 -2.61 5.10 4.62
C ASP A 164 -1.62 4.19 3.87
N TRP A 165 -2.01 3.80 2.65
CA TRP A 165 -1.21 2.93 1.79
C TRP A 165 0.16 3.49 1.39
N PRO A 166 0.31 4.78 1.04
CA PRO A 166 1.62 5.32 0.69
C PRO A 166 2.63 5.20 1.82
N THR A 167 2.25 5.56 3.05
CA THR A 167 3.14 5.41 4.22
C THR A 167 3.51 3.96 4.44
N PHE A 168 2.53 3.05 4.41
CA PHE A 168 2.80 1.61 4.58
C PHE A 168 3.81 1.11 3.53
N LEU A 169 3.55 1.37 2.24
CA LEU A 169 4.41 0.88 1.15
C LEU A 169 5.80 1.50 1.19
N ILE A 170 5.91 2.80 1.51
CA ILE A 170 7.21 3.49 1.64
C ILE A 170 7.99 2.97 2.84
N ASP A 171 7.33 2.66 3.95
CA ASP A 171 7.99 2.05 5.11
C ASP A 171 8.57 0.69 4.75
N GLN A 172 7.78 -0.18 4.11
CA GLN A 172 8.26 -1.50 3.67
C GLN A 172 9.37 -1.39 2.61
N LEU A 173 9.26 -0.45 1.67
CA LEU A 173 10.24 -0.24 0.62
C LEU A 173 11.56 0.32 1.19
N TYR A 174 11.47 1.19 2.20
CA TYR A 174 12.62 1.69 2.92
C TYR A 174 13.39 0.57 3.62
N ASP A 175 12.69 -0.35 4.29
CA ASP A 175 13.31 -1.49 4.95
C ASP A 175 14.01 -2.41 3.93
N GLU A 176 13.40 -2.64 2.77
CA GLU A 176 14.03 -3.38 1.67
C GLU A 176 15.29 -2.64 1.15
N GLY A 177 15.22 -1.33 0.94
CA GLY A 177 16.38 -0.50 0.57
C GLY A 177 17.52 -0.57 1.60
N ALA A 178 17.19 -0.46 2.88
CA ALA A 178 18.15 -0.52 3.97
C ALA A 178 18.84 -1.89 4.05
N LYS A 179 18.08 -2.98 3.85
CA LYS A 179 18.60 -4.35 3.78
C LYS A 179 19.66 -4.49 2.69
N HIS A 180 19.38 -4.07 1.46
CA HIS A 180 20.36 -4.17 0.36
C HIS A 180 21.58 -3.27 0.59
N LEU A 181 21.39 -2.03 1.07
CA LEU A 181 22.51 -1.15 1.42
C LEU A 181 23.44 -1.76 2.47
N SER A 182 22.88 -2.42 3.49
CA SER A 182 23.67 -3.06 4.54
C SER A 182 24.54 -4.21 4.05
N GLN A 183 24.19 -4.81 2.92
CA GLN A 183 24.93 -5.91 2.28
C GLN A 183 26.03 -5.42 1.32
N GLY A 184 26.07 -4.12 1.04
CA GLY A 184 27.09 -3.48 0.21
C GLY A 184 26.67 -3.25 -1.23
N ARG A 185 27.55 -2.58 -1.98
CA ARG A 185 27.31 -2.14 -3.36
C ARG A 185 26.89 -3.29 -4.29
N ASP A 186 27.60 -4.41 -4.25
CA ASP A 186 27.33 -5.55 -5.13
C ASP A 186 25.90 -6.09 -4.93
N ALA A 187 25.39 -6.12 -3.69
CA ALA A 187 24.02 -6.52 -3.41
C ALA A 187 23.02 -5.55 -4.04
N VAL A 188 23.28 -4.24 -3.96
CA VAL A 188 22.43 -3.23 -4.61
C VAL A 188 22.45 -3.38 -6.13
N GLU A 189 23.64 -3.48 -6.76
CA GLU A 189 23.81 -3.57 -8.22
C GLU A 189 23.16 -4.82 -8.83
N HIS A 190 23.25 -5.97 -8.16
CA HIS A 190 22.69 -7.22 -8.65
C HIS A 190 21.22 -7.44 -8.25
N SER A 191 20.63 -6.53 -7.47
CA SER A 191 19.22 -6.58 -7.08
C SER A 191 18.34 -5.72 -8.01
N GLN A 192 17.03 -5.75 -7.75
CA GLN A 192 16.07 -4.85 -8.40
C GLN A 192 15.74 -3.62 -7.54
N VAL A 193 16.43 -3.40 -6.42
CA VAL A 193 15.97 -2.45 -5.39
C VAL A 193 15.87 -1.00 -5.90
N ILE A 194 16.85 -0.52 -6.66
CA ILE A 194 16.80 0.83 -7.28
C ILE A 194 15.60 0.95 -8.23
N ASN A 195 15.33 -0.11 -9.00
CA ASN A 195 14.19 -0.15 -9.92
C ASN A 195 12.86 -0.10 -9.16
N LEU A 196 12.76 -0.67 -7.96
CA LEU A 196 11.55 -0.57 -7.13
C LEU A 196 11.28 0.87 -6.69
N PHE A 197 12.31 1.58 -6.19
CA PHE A 197 12.18 2.99 -5.84
C PHE A 197 11.81 3.86 -7.04
N THR A 198 12.47 3.64 -8.17
CA THR A 198 12.20 4.40 -9.41
C THR A 198 10.77 4.16 -9.91
N GLN A 199 10.30 2.91 -9.91
CA GLN A 199 8.92 2.57 -10.29
C GLN A 199 7.90 3.22 -9.36
N PHE A 200 8.11 3.17 -8.04
CA PHE A 200 7.18 3.77 -7.09
C PHE A 200 7.13 5.31 -7.20
N ILE A 201 8.29 5.96 -7.39
CA ILE A 201 8.36 7.40 -7.68
C ILE A 201 7.61 7.74 -8.97
N HIS A 202 7.78 6.93 -10.03
CA HIS A 202 7.06 7.13 -11.28
C HIS A 202 5.54 6.99 -11.11
N LEU A 203 5.07 6.04 -10.29
CA LEU A 203 3.64 5.92 -9.97
C LEU A 203 3.11 7.17 -9.25
N LEU A 204 3.86 7.67 -8.25
CA LEU A 204 3.50 8.90 -7.54
C LEU A 204 3.39 10.09 -8.51
N ASP A 205 4.35 10.27 -9.40
CA ASP A 205 4.39 11.36 -10.37
C ASP A 205 3.25 11.22 -11.41
N THR A 206 3.03 10.02 -11.93
CA THR A 206 2.01 9.71 -12.94
C THR A 206 0.60 9.98 -12.44
N HIS A 207 0.32 9.60 -11.19
CA HIS A 207 -0.99 9.79 -10.58
C HIS A 207 -1.10 11.08 -9.75
N GLN A 208 -0.04 11.90 -9.71
CA GLN A 208 0.04 13.15 -8.95
C GLN A 208 -0.32 12.99 -7.46
N TRP A 209 0.03 11.84 -6.88
CA TRP A 209 -0.22 11.56 -5.47
C TRP A 209 0.69 12.39 -4.58
N ARG A 210 0.08 13.09 -3.61
CA ARG A 210 0.82 13.90 -2.64
C ARG A 210 1.21 13.06 -1.43
N LEU A 211 2.48 13.11 -1.07
CA LEU A 211 3.00 12.55 0.17
C LEU A 211 3.14 13.66 1.22
N SER A 212 3.07 13.26 2.50
CA SER A 212 3.52 14.16 3.56
C SER A 212 5.03 14.40 3.45
N GLU A 213 5.49 15.55 3.95
CA GLU A 213 6.91 15.94 3.97
C GLU A 213 7.81 14.85 4.55
N LEU A 214 7.40 14.27 5.68
CA LEU A 214 8.15 13.21 6.37
C LEU A 214 8.31 11.96 5.49
N ILE A 215 7.21 11.49 4.90
CA ILE A 215 7.16 10.24 4.14
C ILE A 215 7.82 10.41 2.77
N GLY A 216 7.59 11.53 2.09
CA GLY A 216 8.30 11.88 0.86
C GLY A 216 9.80 12.02 1.10
N GLY A 217 10.21 12.71 2.17
CA GLY A 217 11.61 12.81 2.57
C GLY A 217 12.27 11.44 2.78
N LYS A 218 11.58 10.51 3.46
CA LYS A 218 12.05 9.13 3.68
C LYS A 218 12.27 8.38 2.36
N LEU A 219 11.30 8.42 1.45
CA LEU A 219 11.36 7.76 0.14
C LEU A 219 12.56 8.27 -0.68
N TYR A 220 12.64 9.59 -0.88
CA TYR A 220 13.67 10.18 -1.73
C TYR A 220 15.06 10.09 -1.11
N ALA A 221 15.19 10.13 0.21
CA ALA A 221 16.49 9.96 0.88
C ALA A 221 17.04 8.54 0.70
N MET A 222 16.19 7.51 0.77
CA MET A 222 16.63 6.13 0.52
C MET A 222 16.98 5.91 -0.95
N ALA A 223 16.18 6.42 -1.88
CA ALA A 223 16.51 6.39 -3.31
C ALA A 223 17.88 7.05 -3.60
N ALA A 224 18.15 8.20 -2.97
CA ALA A 224 19.44 8.89 -3.10
C ALA A 224 20.62 8.05 -2.58
N LYS A 225 20.46 7.41 -1.42
CA LYS A 225 21.50 6.54 -0.82
C LYS A 225 21.79 5.32 -1.69
N LEU A 226 20.76 4.69 -2.25
CA LEU A 226 20.90 3.56 -3.16
C LEU A 226 21.67 3.95 -4.43
N GLU A 227 21.27 5.05 -5.08
CA GLU A 227 21.94 5.56 -6.27
C GLU A 227 23.40 5.98 -5.98
N GLN A 228 23.65 6.59 -4.82
CA GLN A 228 25.02 6.93 -4.41
C GLN A 228 25.87 5.68 -4.23
N SER A 229 25.32 4.62 -3.64
CA SER A 229 26.06 3.38 -3.36
C SER A 229 26.60 2.70 -4.62
N VAL A 230 25.96 2.94 -5.76
CA VAL A 230 26.35 2.44 -7.09
C VAL A 230 27.00 3.53 -7.96
N PHE A 231 27.45 4.63 -7.33
CA PHE A 231 28.10 5.78 -7.97
C PHE A 231 27.28 6.49 -9.05
N ASN A 232 25.96 6.34 -9.05
CA ASN A 232 25.08 7.13 -9.89
C ASN A 232 24.83 8.51 -9.25
N LEU A 233 25.87 9.34 -9.27
CA LEU A 233 25.91 10.63 -8.59
C LEU A 233 24.84 11.61 -9.11
N GLY A 234 24.45 11.50 -10.39
CA GLY A 234 23.40 12.34 -10.98
C GLY A 234 22.03 12.10 -10.38
N ASN A 235 21.61 10.82 -10.30
CA ASN A 235 20.34 10.46 -9.66
C ASN A 235 20.40 10.65 -8.14
N ALA A 236 21.52 10.30 -7.51
CA ALA A 236 21.72 10.51 -6.09
C ALA A 236 21.55 11.99 -5.69
N TYR A 237 22.14 12.91 -6.46
CA TYR A 237 21.94 14.35 -6.27
C TYR A 237 20.47 14.74 -6.46
N THR A 238 19.85 14.30 -7.56
CA THR A 238 18.45 14.63 -7.88
C THR A 238 17.49 14.21 -6.77
N TYR A 239 17.55 12.96 -6.33
CA TYR A 239 16.69 12.46 -5.26
C TYR A 239 17.06 13.06 -3.90
N GLY A 240 18.35 13.26 -3.60
CA GLY A 240 18.78 13.83 -2.33
C GLY A 240 18.35 15.30 -2.16
N THR A 241 18.38 16.09 -3.23
CA THR A 241 17.86 17.45 -3.24
C THR A 241 16.35 17.47 -3.03
N LYS A 242 15.59 16.61 -3.73
CA LYS A 242 14.14 16.43 -3.49
C LYS A 242 13.85 16.06 -2.03
N ALA A 243 14.60 15.11 -1.46
CA ALA A 243 14.44 14.69 -0.09
C ALA A 243 14.66 15.84 0.91
N THR A 244 15.73 16.62 0.71
CA THR A 244 16.07 17.75 1.58
C THR A 244 15.08 18.91 1.45
N ALA A 245 14.54 19.13 0.24
CA ALA A 245 13.51 20.14 0.00
C ALA A 245 12.16 19.78 0.65
N LEU A 246 11.80 18.49 0.67
CA LEU A 246 10.60 18.01 1.35
C LEU A 246 10.77 17.96 2.87
N ASN A 247 11.94 17.55 3.34
CA ASN A 247 12.25 17.41 4.75
C ASN A 247 13.75 17.62 4.98
N ASP A 248 14.12 18.76 5.55
CA ASP A 248 15.50 19.13 5.84
C ASP A 248 16.21 18.16 6.82
N LYS A 249 15.43 17.39 7.59
CA LYS A 249 15.87 16.34 8.52
C LYS A 249 15.90 14.95 7.89
N ALA A 250 15.73 14.80 6.58
CA ALA A 250 15.81 13.50 5.89
C ALA A 250 17.22 12.86 5.92
N GLY A 251 18.23 13.57 6.40
CA GLY A 251 19.56 13.01 6.73
C GLY A 251 20.51 12.82 5.54
N VAL A 252 20.22 13.43 4.39
CA VAL A 252 21.06 13.35 3.17
C VAL A 252 21.72 14.67 2.80
N LYS A 253 21.54 15.73 3.59
CA LYS A 253 22.04 17.08 3.30
C LYS A 253 23.55 17.14 3.03
N LYS A 254 24.35 16.53 3.92
CA LYS A 254 25.81 16.47 3.77
C LYS A 254 26.22 15.71 2.50
N MET A 255 25.61 14.55 2.27
CA MET A 255 25.81 13.72 1.08
C MET A 255 25.55 14.52 -0.20
N VAL A 256 24.45 15.27 -0.27
CA VAL A 256 24.10 16.07 -1.45
C VAL A 256 25.15 17.14 -1.73
N ARG A 257 25.64 17.85 -0.71
CA ARG A 257 26.72 18.86 -0.86
C ARG A 257 28.02 18.25 -1.39
N GLU A 258 28.39 17.10 -0.87
CA GLU A 258 29.60 16.38 -1.31
C GLU A 258 29.47 15.94 -2.77
N ILE A 259 28.33 15.36 -3.13
CA ILE A 259 28.03 14.97 -4.52
C ILE A 259 28.06 16.19 -5.44
N ALA A 260 27.42 17.29 -5.06
CA ALA A 260 27.36 18.53 -5.84
C ALA A 260 28.76 19.03 -6.20
N LYS A 261 29.67 19.06 -5.22
CA LYS A 261 31.08 19.39 -5.43
C LYS A 261 31.75 18.42 -6.39
N THR A 262 31.51 17.12 -6.26
CA THR A 262 32.11 16.08 -7.12
C THR A 262 31.66 16.21 -8.58
N ILE A 263 30.40 16.54 -8.82
CA ILE A 263 29.82 16.64 -10.18
C ILE A 263 29.81 18.07 -10.75
N GLY A 264 30.39 19.04 -10.02
CA GLY A 264 30.47 20.45 -10.46
C GLY A 264 29.12 21.18 -10.51
N LYS A 265 28.19 20.86 -9.60
CA LYS A 265 26.92 21.58 -9.45
C LYS A 265 26.97 22.52 -8.24
N ASP A 266 26.43 23.72 -8.43
CA ASP A 266 26.15 24.62 -7.31
C ASP A 266 24.94 24.11 -6.51
N THR A 267 24.97 24.30 -5.20
CA THR A 267 23.89 23.87 -4.29
C THR A 267 23.75 24.85 -3.14
N ASP A 268 22.52 25.32 -2.91
CA ASP A 268 22.18 26.25 -1.82
C ASP A 268 21.86 25.54 -0.50
N LEU A 269 21.83 24.20 -0.51
CA LEU A 269 21.57 23.38 0.67
C LEU A 269 22.62 23.63 1.75
#